data_AF-A0A6A8AIZ0-F1
#
_entry.id   AF-A0A6A8AIZ0-F1
#
_cell.length_a   1.000
_cell.length_b   1.000
_cell.length_c   1.000
_cell.angle_alpha   90.00
_cell.angle_beta   90.00
_cell.angle_gamma   90.00
#
_symmetry.space_group_name_H-M   'P 1'
#
loop_
_entity.id
_entity.type
_entity.pdbx_description
1 polymer ?
#
loop_
_entity_poly.entity_id
_entity_poly.type
_entity_poly.pdbx_seq_one_letter_code
_entity_poly.pdbx_strand_id
1 'polypeptide(L)'
;MEQRKNRVEELYLKPKGMTLESFYKEYANSLPAEIVIGTDRQIESAEYELEILIVGLDSEGAHIHGVRDPGVSDCYDSLGYHAIGSGELHALSTFMLNNYTPKNSVNHAVYLVYEAKRNAEVSQGVGKSTDMCLITNEGIRYLSTDEMTKLREIYEKKTKPEREEISQLVKNLPFGDG
;
A
#
# COMPACT_ATOMS: atom_id res chain seq x y z
N MET A 1 15.98 -10.16 10.06
CA MET A 1 16.71 -9.82 11.31
C MET A 1 18.04 -9.12 11.05
N GLU A 2 18.94 -9.66 10.22
CA GLU A 2 20.26 -9.06 9.99
C GLU A 2 20.22 -7.65 9.38
N GLN A 3 19.33 -7.42 8.42
CA GLN A 3 19.15 -6.08 7.83
C GLN A 3 18.72 -5.07 8.92
N ARG A 4 17.72 -5.41 9.76
CA ARG A 4 17.24 -4.54 10.86
C ARG A 4 18.34 -4.11 11.79
N LYS A 5 19.15 -5.08 12.21
CA LYS A 5 20.32 -4.83 13.03
C LYS A 5 21.26 -3.81 12.35
N ASN A 6 21.58 -4.00 11.07
CA ASN A 6 22.46 -3.09 10.33
C ASN A 6 21.89 -1.67 10.23
N ARG A 7 20.58 -1.51 9.96
CA ARG A 7 19.95 -0.19 9.85
C ARG A 7 19.87 0.53 11.19
N VAL A 8 19.50 -0.18 12.25
CA VAL A 8 19.52 0.36 13.62
C VAL A 8 20.93 0.82 13.98
N GLU A 9 21.93 -0.01 13.70
CA GLU A 9 23.32 0.34 13.95
C GLU A 9 23.72 1.58 13.16
N GLU A 10 23.40 1.68 11.87
CA GLU A 10 23.72 2.86 11.05
C GLU A 10 23.06 4.14 11.51
N LEU A 11 21.79 4.09 11.91
CA LEU A 11 21.02 5.29 12.27
C LEU A 11 21.36 5.80 13.66
N TYR A 12 21.54 4.91 14.64
CA TYR A 12 21.56 5.29 16.05
C TYR A 12 22.88 5.01 16.77
N LEU A 13 23.63 3.97 16.35
CA LEU A 13 24.77 3.45 17.13
C LEU A 13 26.14 3.76 16.50
N LYS A 14 26.32 3.54 15.19
CA LYS A 14 27.55 3.86 14.45
C LYS A 14 27.93 5.35 14.53
N PRO A 15 26.99 6.33 14.49
CA PRO A 15 27.34 7.73 14.72
C PRO A 15 27.96 8.01 16.11
N LYS A 16 27.74 7.10 17.07
CA LYS A 16 28.30 7.12 18.42
C LYS A 16 29.48 6.15 18.59
N GLY A 17 29.94 5.51 17.51
CA GLY A 17 31.02 4.52 17.53
C GLY A 17 30.64 3.16 18.12
N MET A 18 29.34 2.83 18.17
CA MET A 18 28.82 1.62 18.81
C MET A 18 28.17 0.66 17.80
N THR A 19 28.06 -0.62 18.18
CA THR A 19 27.22 -1.64 17.53
C THR A 19 26.11 -2.05 18.48
N LEU A 20 25.12 -2.80 18.01
CA LEU A 20 24.06 -3.32 18.88
C LEU A 20 24.64 -4.21 19.98
N GLU A 21 25.66 -4.99 19.61
CA GLU A 21 26.36 -5.87 20.53
C GLU A 21 27.16 -5.09 21.59
N SER A 22 27.96 -4.10 21.19
CA SER A 22 28.73 -3.31 22.16
C SER A 22 27.81 -2.46 23.04
N PHE A 23 26.71 -1.94 22.49
CA PHE A 23 25.72 -1.18 23.25
C PHE A 23 25.16 -1.99 24.43
N TYR A 24 24.64 -3.20 24.20
CA TYR A 24 24.06 -4.02 25.27
C TYR A 24 25.10 -4.68 26.18
N LYS A 25 26.26 -5.10 25.65
CA LYS A 25 27.26 -5.85 26.44
C LYS A 25 28.23 -4.96 27.21
N GLU A 26 28.62 -3.82 26.66
CA GLU A 26 29.73 -3.01 27.17
C GLU A 26 29.24 -1.66 27.75
N TYR A 27 28.25 -1.05 27.11
CA TYR A 27 27.83 0.32 27.43
C TYR A 27 26.56 0.40 28.29
N ALA A 28 25.65 -0.56 28.21
CA ALA A 28 24.37 -0.52 28.94
C ALA A 28 24.55 -0.44 30.47
N ASN A 29 25.65 -0.97 31.02
CA ASN A 29 25.94 -0.93 32.45
C ASN A 29 26.86 0.25 32.86
N SER A 30 27.47 0.94 31.91
CA SER A 30 28.45 2.02 32.16
C SER A 30 27.93 3.41 31.81
N LEU A 31 26.90 3.50 30.97
CA LEU A 31 26.23 4.75 30.62
C LEU A 31 25.13 5.11 31.66
N PRO A 32 24.81 6.40 31.82
CA PRO A 32 23.65 6.84 32.59
C PRO A 32 22.35 6.19 32.07
N ALA A 33 21.49 5.77 33.00
CA ALA A 33 20.24 5.06 32.67
C ALA A 33 19.35 5.82 31.67
N GLU A 34 19.34 7.15 31.72
CA GLU A 34 18.58 7.98 30.77
C GLU A 34 19.07 7.82 29.33
N ILE A 35 20.38 7.72 29.12
CA ILE A 35 20.97 7.51 27.78
C ILE A 35 20.64 6.09 27.29
N VAL A 36 20.72 5.10 28.17
CA VAL A 36 20.41 3.71 27.83
C VAL A 36 18.94 3.57 27.42
N ILE A 37 18.01 4.05 28.26
CA ILE A 37 16.57 4.01 27.98
C ILE A 37 16.22 4.81 26.71
N GLY A 38 16.81 5.98 26.52
CA GLY A 38 16.57 6.81 25.33
C GLY A 38 17.04 6.13 24.04
N THR A 39 18.22 5.51 24.07
CA THR A 39 18.79 4.81 22.91
C THR A 39 18.03 3.50 22.63
N ASP A 40 17.66 2.76 23.67
CA ASP A 40 16.88 1.52 23.56
C ASP A 40 15.51 1.78 22.92
N ARG A 41 14.82 2.85 23.31
CA ARG A 41 13.58 3.29 22.64
C ARG A 41 13.78 3.62 21.17
N GLN A 42 14.90 4.24 20.80
CA GLN A 42 15.21 4.54 19.40
C GLN A 42 15.48 3.27 18.58
N ILE A 43 16.13 2.27 19.19
CA ILE A 43 16.33 0.94 18.60
C ILE A 43 14.99 0.21 18.43
N GLU A 44 14.09 0.30 19.41
CA GLU A 44 12.75 -0.28 19.35
C GLU A 44 11.91 0.37 18.26
N SER A 45 11.90 1.70 18.18
CA SER A 45 11.12 2.48 17.21
C SER A 45 11.69 2.46 15.79
N ALA A 46 12.81 1.75 15.56
CA ALA A 46 13.41 1.65 14.25
C ALA A 46 12.60 0.69 13.36
N GLU A 47 11.69 1.27 12.58
CA GLU A 47 10.86 0.55 11.61
C GLU A 47 11.51 0.56 10.23
N TYR A 48 11.30 -0.52 9.47
CA TYR A 48 11.37 -0.43 8.03
C TYR A 48 10.06 0.13 7.50
N GLU A 49 10.13 1.24 6.78
CA GLU A 49 9.03 1.72 5.92
C GLU A 49 8.88 0.81 4.68
N LEU A 50 8.86 -0.52 4.90
CA LEU A 50 8.72 -1.54 3.88
C LEU A 50 7.38 -2.24 4.05
N GLU A 51 6.58 -2.15 3.00
CA GLU A 51 5.33 -2.87 2.86
C GLU A 51 5.45 -3.79 1.65
N ILE A 52 5.04 -5.04 1.81
CA ILE A 52 5.05 -6.04 0.74
C ILE A 52 3.63 -6.57 0.62
N LEU A 53 3.11 -6.56 -0.61
CA LEU A 53 1.88 -7.26 -0.95
C LEU A 53 2.26 -8.57 -1.64
N ILE A 54 1.90 -9.70 -1.03
CA ILE A 54 2.11 -11.04 -1.57
C ILE A 54 0.77 -11.52 -2.11
N VAL A 55 0.74 -11.84 -3.41
CA VAL A 55 -0.44 -12.34 -4.10
C VAL A 55 -0.08 -13.60 -4.88
N GLY A 56 -0.98 -14.58 -4.88
CA GLY A 56 -0.70 -15.86 -5.54
C GLY A 56 -1.95 -16.73 -5.68
N LEU A 57 -1.79 -17.83 -6.40
CA LEU A 57 -2.78 -18.90 -6.47
C LEU A 57 -2.13 -20.22 -6.06
N ASP A 58 -2.86 -21.03 -5.33
CA ASP A 58 -2.52 -22.42 -5.02
C ASP A 58 -3.74 -23.36 -5.22
N SER A 59 -3.70 -24.55 -4.64
CA SER A 59 -4.80 -25.52 -4.74
C SER A 59 -6.09 -25.11 -4.01
N GLU A 60 -6.01 -24.20 -3.04
CA GLU A 60 -7.14 -23.71 -2.24
C GLU A 60 -7.76 -22.44 -2.84
N GLY A 61 -6.99 -21.66 -3.61
CA GLY A 61 -7.52 -20.56 -4.40
C GLY A 61 -6.54 -19.41 -4.53
N ALA A 62 -7.10 -18.19 -4.63
CA ALA A 62 -6.31 -16.97 -4.69
C ALA A 62 -6.10 -16.41 -3.29
N HIS A 63 -4.87 -16.00 -3.00
CA HIS A 63 -4.46 -15.49 -1.70
C HIS A 63 -3.88 -14.08 -1.80
N ILE A 64 -4.18 -13.24 -0.82
CA ILE A 64 -3.69 -11.87 -0.68
C ILE A 64 -3.19 -11.67 0.75
N HIS A 65 -1.90 -11.41 0.89
CA HIS A 65 -1.24 -11.14 2.16
C HIS A 65 -0.52 -9.81 2.14
N GLY A 66 -0.76 -8.97 3.14
CA GLY A 66 0.05 -7.79 3.41
C GLY A 66 1.12 -8.14 4.44
N VAL A 67 2.37 -7.78 4.18
CA VAL A 67 3.46 -7.92 5.14
C VAL A 67 4.01 -6.53 5.44
N ARG A 68 4.03 -6.18 6.73
CA ARG A 68 4.53 -4.89 7.23
C ARG A 68 5.57 -5.12 8.32
N ASP A 69 6.38 -4.12 8.63
CA ASP A 69 7.30 -4.17 9.77
C ASP A 69 6.55 -4.56 11.07
N PRO A 70 7.09 -5.46 11.91
CA PRO A 70 8.42 -6.10 11.87
C PRO A 70 8.50 -7.43 11.10
N GLY A 71 7.65 -7.62 10.10
CA GLY A 71 7.50 -8.87 9.31
C GLY A 71 6.23 -9.64 9.63
N VAL A 72 5.20 -8.97 10.17
CA VAL A 72 3.90 -9.57 10.45
C VAL A 72 3.10 -9.62 9.15
N SER A 73 2.41 -10.74 8.92
CA SER A 73 1.54 -10.93 7.76
C SER A 73 0.08 -10.93 8.19
N ASP A 74 -0.71 -10.11 7.50
CA ASP A 74 -2.17 -10.09 7.56
C ASP A 74 -2.76 -10.72 6.30
N CYS A 75 -3.82 -11.52 6.46
CA CYS A 75 -4.54 -12.18 5.37
C CYS A 75 -5.77 -11.37 4.97
N TYR A 76 -5.95 -11.17 3.66
CA TYR A 76 -7.02 -10.36 3.06
C TYR A 76 -7.94 -11.16 2.13
N ASP A 77 -7.90 -12.50 2.17
CA ASP A 77 -8.66 -13.38 1.27
C ASP A 77 -10.17 -13.16 1.40
N SER A 78 -10.65 -12.93 2.62
CA SER A 78 -12.07 -12.67 2.90
C SER A 78 -12.57 -11.38 2.26
N LEU A 79 -11.70 -10.37 2.15
CA LEU A 79 -11.98 -9.09 1.53
C LEU A 79 -11.82 -9.19 0.00
N GLY A 80 -10.82 -9.94 -0.46
CA GLY A 80 -10.50 -10.16 -1.87
C GLY A 80 -9.78 -9.00 -2.55
N TYR A 81 -9.31 -8.01 -1.78
CA TYR A 81 -8.48 -6.90 -2.25
C TYR A 81 -7.65 -6.32 -1.11
N HIS A 82 -6.49 -5.75 -1.46
CA HIS A 82 -5.68 -4.94 -0.55
C HIS A 82 -4.79 -3.98 -1.36
N ALA A 83 -4.25 -2.95 -0.72
CA ALA A 83 -3.35 -1.98 -1.33
C ALA A 83 -2.31 -1.54 -0.28
N ILE A 84 -1.16 -1.05 -0.75
CA ILE A 84 -0.05 -0.60 0.08
C ILE A 84 0.49 0.74 -0.45
N GLY A 85 1.28 1.44 0.35
CA GLY A 85 1.91 2.72 0.00
C GLY A 85 0.98 3.93 0.06
N SER A 86 1.46 5.11 -0.38
CA SER A 86 0.77 6.40 -0.15
C SER A 86 -0.60 6.55 -0.85
N GLY A 87 -0.92 5.66 -1.78
CA GLY A 87 -2.22 5.59 -2.47
C GLY A 87 -3.23 4.65 -1.82
N GLU A 88 -2.87 3.94 -0.74
CA GLU A 88 -3.66 2.85 -0.15
C GLU A 88 -5.10 3.26 0.13
N LEU A 89 -5.32 4.35 0.86
CA LEU A 89 -6.67 4.78 1.25
C LEU A 89 -7.58 5.07 0.05
N HIS A 90 -7.05 5.67 -1.02
CA HIS A 90 -7.80 5.94 -2.25
C HIS A 90 -8.12 4.65 -3.01
N ALA A 91 -7.16 3.72 -3.07
CA ALA A 91 -7.37 2.43 -3.70
C ALA A 91 -8.43 1.61 -2.96
N LEU A 92 -8.30 1.44 -1.63
CA LEU A 92 -9.25 0.71 -0.81
C LEU A 92 -10.66 1.33 -0.87
N SER A 93 -10.75 2.66 -0.81
CA SER A 93 -12.03 3.37 -0.94
C SER A 93 -12.73 3.07 -2.26
N THR A 94 -11.97 2.87 -3.34
CA THR A 94 -12.53 2.53 -4.64
C THR A 94 -13.23 1.16 -4.60
N PHE A 95 -12.61 0.15 -3.98
CA PHE A 95 -13.25 -1.17 -3.83
C PHE A 95 -14.48 -1.12 -2.93
N MET A 96 -14.40 -0.38 -1.81
CA MET A 96 -15.52 -0.22 -0.88
C MET A 96 -16.72 0.47 -1.53
N LEU A 97 -16.51 1.60 -2.22
CA LEU A 97 -17.58 2.36 -2.87
C LEU A 97 -18.22 1.63 -4.05
N ASN A 98 -17.49 0.73 -4.70
CA ASN A 98 -18.01 -0.11 -5.77
C ASN A 98 -18.60 -1.45 -5.26
N ASN A 99 -18.70 -1.65 -3.94
CA ASN A 99 -19.22 -2.88 -3.31
C ASN A 99 -18.55 -4.15 -3.85
N TYR A 100 -17.23 -4.11 -4.05
CA TYR A 100 -16.52 -5.28 -4.54
C TYR A 100 -16.59 -6.45 -3.56
N THR A 101 -16.71 -7.65 -4.12
CA THR A 101 -16.66 -8.94 -3.43
C THR A 101 -15.88 -9.94 -4.29
N PRO A 102 -15.33 -11.02 -3.71
CA PRO A 102 -14.71 -12.10 -4.48
C PRO A 102 -15.64 -12.79 -5.51
N LYS A 103 -16.95 -12.53 -5.47
CA LYS A 103 -17.93 -13.06 -6.43
C LYS A 103 -18.02 -12.26 -7.72
N ASN A 104 -17.41 -11.08 -7.77
CA ASN A 104 -17.41 -10.26 -8.99
C ASN A 104 -16.65 -10.96 -10.12
N SER A 105 -17.09 -10.74 -11.36
CA SER A 105 -16.38 -11.28 -12.53
C SER A 105 -14.95 -10.74 -12.63
N VAL A 106 -14.05 -11.53 -13.22
CA VAL A 106 -12.65 -11.12 -13.47
C VAL A 106 -12.58 -9.78 -14.21
N ASN A 107 -13.43 -9.56 -15.23
CA ASN A 107 -13.47 -8.29 -15.97
C ASN A 107 -13.78 -7.10 -15.05
N HIS A 108 -14.70 -7.28 -14.11
CA HIS A 108 -15.06 -6.25 -13.14
C HIS A 108 -13.93 -6.01 -12.14
N ALA A 109 -13.29 -7.08 -11.63
CA ALA A 109 -12.14 -6.98 -10.75
C ALA A 109 -10.97 -6.22 -11.42
N VAL A 110 -10.64 -6.58 -12.67
CA VAL A 110 -9.60 -5.90 -13.47
C VAL A 110 -9.91 -4.42 -13.64
N TYR A 111 -11.16 -4.09 -13.99
CA TYR A 111 -11.57 -2.70 -14.10
C TYR A 111 -11.43 -1.94 -12.77
N LEU A 112 -11.85 -2.54 -11.65
CA LEU A 112 -11.75 -1.89 -10.34
C LEU A 112 -10.31 -1.73 -9.86
N VAL A 113 -9.41 -2.66 -10.14
CA VAL A 113 -7.97 -2.49 -9.87
C VAL A 113 -7.43 -1.29 -10.65
N TYR A 114 -7.78 -1.17 -11.94
CA TYR A 114 -7.40 -0.02 -12.75
C TYR A 114 -7.98 1.29 -12.19
N GLU A 115 -9.28 1.33 -11.88
CA GLU A 115 -9.94 2.49 -11.29
C GLU A 115 -9.31 2.89 -9.95
N ALA A 116 -9.01 1.91 -9.09
CA ALA A 116 -8.36 2.12 -7.80
C ALA A 116 -6.98 2.78 -7.97
N LYS A 117 -6.19 2.30 -8.94
CA LYS A 117 -4.90 2.89 -9.28
C LYS A 117 -5.04 4.32 -9.80
N ARG A 118 -6.03 4.61 -10.65
CA ARG A 118 -6.29 5.96 -11.18
C ARG A 118 -6.75 6.93 -10.10
N ASN A 119 -7.60 6.48 -9.18
CA ASN A 119 -8.05 7.29 -8.04
C ASN A 119 -6.90 7.56 -7.06
N ALA A 120 -5.98 6.60 -6.89
CA ALA A 120 -4.80 6.77 -6.05
C ALA A 120 -3.78 7.79 -6.59
N GLU A 121 -3.83 8.16 -7.88
CA GLU A 121 -2.92 9.17 -8.47
C GLU A 121 -3.12 10.60 -7.92
N VAL A 122 -4.15 10.83 -7.11
CA VAL A 122 -4.30 12.10 -6.38
C VAL A 122 -3.31 12.22 -5.22
N SER A 123 -2.79 11.10 -4.70
CA SER A 123 -1.79 11.07 -3.63
C SER A 123 -0.42 11.51 -4.15
N GLN A 124 0.25 12.35 -3.36
CA GLN A 124 1.67 12.64 -3.58
C GLN A 124 2.48 11.33 -3.43
N GLY A 125 3.27 11.00 -4.45
CA GLY A 125 4.05 9.76 -4.49
C GLY A 125 3.50 8.66 -5.40
N VAL A 126 2.29 8.81 -5.95
CA VAL A 126 1.73 7.83 -6.90
C VAL A 126 1.91 8.29 -8.34
N GLY A 127 2.69 7.54 -9.13
CA GLY A 127 2.95 7.82 -10.54
C GLY A 127 1.80 7.44 -11.48
N LYS A 128 1.84 7.95 -12.72
CA LYS A 128 0.83 7.64 -13.77
C LYS A 128 1.10 6.33 -14.51
N SER A 129 2.38 5.95 -14.65
CA SER A 129 2.76 4.68 -15.24
C SER A 129 2.20 3.53 -14.41
N THR A 130 1.59 2.56 -15.08
CA THR A 130 0.85 1.48 -14.43
C THR A 130 1.11 0.19 -15.19
N ASP A 131 1.62 -0.82 -14.47
CA ASP A 131 1.69 -2.19 -14.93
C ASP A 131 0.57 -3.00 -14.27
N MET A 132 -0.14 -3.79 -15.06
CA MET A 132 -1.19 -4.68 -14.57
C MET A 132 -0.97 -6.08 -15.11
N CYS A 133 -1.20 -7.08 -14.27
CA CYS A 133 -1.17 -8.48 -14.68
C CYS A 133 -2.31 -9.26 -14.03
N LEU A 134 -2.63 -10.39 -14.64
CA LEU A 134 -3.49 -11.42 -14.09
C LEU A 134 -2.62 -12.59 -13.64
N ILE A 135 -2.85 -13.06 -12.42
CA ILE A 135 -2.27 -14.29 -11.92
C ILE A 135 -3.35 -15.37 -12.09
N THR A 136 -2.99 -16.44 -12.79
CA THR A 136 -3.88 -17.56 -13.09
C THR A 136 -3.14 -18.88 -12.87
N ASN A 137 -3.85 -20.00 -12.96
CA ASN A 137 -3.24 -21.34 -12.92
C ASN A 137 -2.27 -21.58 -14.09
N GLU A 138 -2.36 -20.81 -15.17
CA GLU A 138 -1.46 -20.86 -16.33
C GLU A 138 -0.22 -19.97 -16.14
N GLY A 139 -0.17 -19.19 -15.06
CA GLY A 139 0.91 -18.26 -14.74
C GLY A 139 0.46 -16.80 -14.77
N ILE A 140 1.45 -15.90 -14.92
CA ILE A 140 1.26 -14.46 -14.90
C ILE A 140 1.13 -13.92 -16.32
N ARG A 141 0.03 -13.21 -16.61
CA ARG A 141 -0.23 -12.55 -17.88
C ARG A 141 -0.32 -11.05 -17.69
N TYR A 142 0.62 -10.30 -18.26
CA TYR A 142 0.53 -8.84 -18.31
C TYR A 142 -0.56 -8.39 -19.28
N LEU A 143 -1.26 -7.32 -18.92
CA LEU A 143 -2.23 -6.68 -19.81
C LEU A 143 -1.49 -5.99 -20.96
N SER A 144 -2.03 -6.13 -22.17
CA SER A 144 -1.50 -5.44 -23.34
C SER A 144 -1.83 -3.95 -23.33
N THR A 145 -1.11 -3.18 -24.15
CA THR A 145 -1.41 -1.75 -24.37
C THR A 145 -2.85 -1.50 -24.81
N ASP A 146 -3.41 -2.40 -25.62
CA ASP A 146 -4.79 -2.28 -26.10
C ASP A 146 -5.80 -2.53 -24.97
N GLU A 147 -5.54 -3.51 -24.10
CA GLU A 147 -6.36 -3.78 -22.91
C GLU A 147 -6.32 -2.59 -21.94
N MET A 148 -5.12 -2.06 -21.65
CA MET A 148 -4.95 -0.87 -20.81
C MET A 148 -5.65 0.36 -21.41
N THR A 149 -5.62 0.51 -22.74
CA THR A 149 -6.34 1.59 -23.44
C THR A 149 -7.84 1.48 -23.27
N LYS A 150 -8.42 0.28 -23.41
CA LYS A 150 -9.85 0.05 -23.17
C LYS A 150 -10.26 0.39 -21.74
N LEU A 151 -9.45 0.00 -20.74
CA LEU A 151 -9.72 0.33 -19.34
C LEU A 151 -9.73 1.85 -19.11
N ARG A 152 -8.78 2.57 -19.72
CA ARG A 152 -8.73 4.04 -19.69
C ARG A 152 -9.99 4.66 -20.28
N GLU A 153 -10.43 4.19 -21.45
CA GLU A 153 -11.63 4.70 -22.12
C GLU A 153 -12.89 4.50 -21.26
N ILE A 154 -13.04 3.33 -20.63
CA ILE A 154 -14.17 3.06 -19.71
C ILE A 154 -14.13 4.01 -18.51
N TYR A 155 -12.96 4.18 -17.88
CA TYR A 155 -12.79 5.08 -16.74
C TYR A 155 -13.11 6.54 -17.09
N GLU A 156 -12.65 7.03 -18.24
CA GLU A 156 -12.94 8.38 -18.70
C GLU A 156 -14.43 8.60 -19.01
N LYS A 157 -15.08 7.58 -19.59
CA LYS A 157 -16.51 7.63 -19.87
C LYS A 157 -17.35 7.67 -18.60
N LYS A 158 -16.94 6.97 -17.53
CA LYS A 158 -17.60 7.02 -16.22
C LYS A 158 -17.42 8.39 -15.56
N THR A 159 -16.18 8.88 -15.51
CA THR A 159 -15.81 10.02 -14.64
C THR A 159 -16.10 11.41 -15.21
N LYS A 160 -16.03 11.61 -16.54
CA LYS A 160 -16.20 12.96 -17.12
C LYS A 160 -17.64 13.48 -17.01
N PRO A 161 -18.68 12.76 -17.50
CA PRO A 161 -20.05 13.28 -17.48
C PRO A 161 -20.58 13.47 -16.05
N GLU A 162 -20.31 12.50 -15.17
CA GLU A 162 -20.77 12.48 -13.78
C GLU A 162 -20.25 13.70 -12.98
N ARG A 163 -18.97 14.07 -13.17
CA ARG A 163 -18.38 15.24 -12.49
C ARG A 163 -18.98 16.56 -12.93
N GLU A 164 -19.24 16.73 -14.22
CA GLU A 164 -19.82 17.96 -14.75
C GLU A 164 -21.25 18.16 -14.28
N GLU A 165 -22.06 17.11 -14.33
CA GLU A 165 -23.45 17.12 -13.87
C GLU A 165 -23.54 17.40 -12.36
N ILE A 166 -22.78 16.67 -11.54
CA ILE A 166 -22.74 16.91 -10.09
C ILE A 166 -22.26 18.32 -9.77
N SER A 167 -21.26 18.85 -10.49
CA SER A 167 -20.78 20.22 -10.28
C SER A 167 -21.88 21.25 -10.52
N GLN A 168 -22.73 21.06 -11.52
CA GLN A 168 -23.87 21.95 -11.78
C GLN A 168 -24.91 21.86 -10.67
N LEU A 169 -25.25 20.65 -10.21
CA LEU A 169 -26.19 20.45 -9.10
C LEU A 169 -25.69 21.09 -7.81
N VAL A 170 -24.40 20.95 -7.48
CA VAL A 170 -23.78 21.56 -6.30
C VAL A 170 -23.82 23.09 -6.37
N LYS A 171 -23.57 23.69 -7.53
CA LYS A 171 -23.67 25.15 -7.73
C LYS A 171 -25.07 25.70 -7.52
N ASN A 172 -26.10 24.88 -7.76
CA ASN A 172 -27.50 25.27 -7.61
C ASN A 172 -28.03 25.03 -6.18
N LEU A 173 -27.19 24.58 -5.24
CA LEU A 173 -27.60 24.39 -3.86
C LEU A 173 -27.93 25.75 -3.20
N PRO A 174 -28.98 25.82 -2.36
CA PRO A 174 -29.49 27.06 -1.80
C PRO A 174 -28.64 27.61 -0.64
N PHE A 175 -27.42 27.12 -0.45
CA PHE A 175 -26.60 27.44 0.72
C PHE A 175 -25.92 28.81 0.65
N GLY A 176 -25.99 29.50 -0.50
CA GLY A 176 -25.33 30.79 -0.70
C GLY A 176 -23.81 30.70 -0.58
N ASP A 177 -23.11 31.72 -1.03
CA ASP A 177 -21.71 31.91 -0.65
C ASP A 177 -21.72 32.56 0.74
N GLY A 178 -21.19 31.87 1.73
CA GLY A 178 -21.06 32.38 3.11
C GLY A 178 -20.11 33.56 3.23
#